data_AF-A0A1G1KLP1-F1
#
_entry.id   AF-A0A1G1KLP1-F1
#
_cell.length_a   1.000
_cell.length_b   1.000
_cell.length_c   1.000
_cell.angle_alpha   90.00
_cell.angle_beta   90.00
_cell.angle_gamma   90.00
#
_symmetry.space_group_name_H-M   'P 1'
#
loop_
_entity.id
_entity.type
_entity.pdbx_description
1 polymer ?
#
loop_
_entity_poly.entity_id
_entity_poly.type
_entity_poly.pdbx_seq_one_letter_code
_entity_poly.pdbx_strand_id
1 'polypeptide(L)'
;MTKENQSAGDSTEQQEAEKWLVSAFSNKLGVNLVKRKWSLPQGNWIEIDGFCNSPTILCEAWAHIGSAKSAQKNKIMTDALKLLFASKFIVKNKNKQTLILLFADKDASMHFQGKSWMAQCLKRYNIRIKVVNLPKRLKDKILNAQQKQYR
;
A
#
# COMPACT_ATOMS: atom_id res chain seq x y z
N MET A 1 32.29 16.42 5.29
CA MET A 1 31.03 17.17 5.07
C MET A 1 30.02 16.22 4.47
N THR A 2 29.11 15.72 5.31
CA THR A 2 28.04 14.79 4.96
C THR A 2 26.96 15.53 4.16
N LYS A 3 26.65 15.04 2.95
CA LYS A 3 25.49 15.48 2.16
C LYS A 3 24.22 15.11 2.93
N GLU A 4 23.54 16.11 3.48
CA GLU A 4 22.23 15.93 4.09
C GLU A 4 21.19 15.54 3.03
N ASN A 5 20.38 14.57 3.41
CA ASN A 5 19.49 13.78 2.58
C ASN A 5 18.31 14.62 2.05
N GLN A 6 18.22 14.78 0.73
CA GLN A 6 17.08 15.39 0.02
C GLN A 6 15.79 14.52 0.05
N SER A 7 15.68 13.52 0.94
CA SER A 7 14.64 12.47 0.92
C SER A 7 13.47 12.69 1.90
N ALA A 8 13.54 13.68 2.79
CA ALA A 8 12.52 13.91 3.82
C ALA A 8 11.23 14.53 3.25
N GLY A 9 11.35 15.43 2.27
CA GLY A 9 10.22 16.05 1.57
C GLY A 9 9.40 15.00 0.83
N ASP A 10 10.00 14.34 -0.16
CA ASP A 10 9.33 13.41 -1.08
C ASP A 10 8.61 12.23 -0.42
N SER A 11 9.15 11.75 0.70
CA SER A 11 8.53 10.69 1.51
C SER A 11 7.27 11.20 2.21
N THR A 12 7.22 12.49 2.56
CA THR A 12 6.10 13.12 3.26
C THR A 12 4.89 13.27 2.35
N GLU A 13 5.03 13.71 1.09
CA GLU A 13 3.86 13.81 0.20
C GLU A 13 3.28 12.42 -0.13
N GLN A 14 4.13 11.41 -0.37
CA GLN A 14 3.66 10.04 -0.60
C GLN A 14 2.92 9.50 0.64
N GLN A 15 3.48 9.68 1.83
CA GLN A 15 2.82 9.27 3.08
C GLN A 15 1.50 10.02 3.34
N GLU A 16 1.42 11.33 3.03
CA GLU A 16 0.18 12.11 3.12
C GLU A 16 -0.89 11.52 2.19
N ALA A 17 -0.51 11.22 0.95
CA ALA A 17 -1.43 10.62 -0.03
C ALA A 17 -1.83 9.18 0.35
N GLU A 18 -0.92 8.35 0.84
CA GLU A 18 -1.21 6.99 1.32
C GLU A 18 -2.20 7.01 2.50
N LYS A 19 -1.98 7.89 3.49
CA LYS A 19 -2.93 8.10 4.59
C LYS A 19 -4.30 8.52 4.08
N TRP A 20 -4.35 9.44 3.11
CA TRP A 20 -5.60 9.87 2.50
C TRP A 20 -6.30 8.71 1.78
N LEU A 21 -5.58 7.89 1.01
CA LEU A 21 -6.13 6.72 0.32
C LEU A 21 -6.79 5.76 1.31
N VAL A 22 -6.09 5.41 2.40
CA VAL A 22 -6.63 4.51 3.42
C VAL A 22 -7.90 5.09 4.02
N SER A 23 -7.91 6.37 4.38
CA SER A 23 -9.11 7.04 4.93
C SER A 23 -10.28 7.05 3.95
N ALA A 24 -10.04 7.45 2.69
CA ALA A 24 -11.07 7.46 1.65
C ALA A 24 -11.64 6.05 1.40
N PHE A 25 -10.78 5.04 1.38
CA PHE A 25 -11.19 3.65 1.21
C PHE A 25 -11.93 3.11 2.45
N SER A 26 -11.51 3.50 3.65
CA SER A 26 -12.18 3.22 4.93
C SER A 26 -13.64 3.70 4.89
N ASN A 27 -13.83 4.96 4.52
CA ASN A 27 -15.15 5.58 4.38
C ASN A 27 -16.02 4.86 3.34
N LYS A 28 -15.44 4.51 2.20
CA LYS A 28 -16.15 3.77 1.14
C LYS A 28 -16.62 2.39 1.60
N LEU A 29 -15.88 1.74 2.49
CA LEU A 29 -16.23 0.43 3.05
C LEU A 29 -17.17 0.50 4.26
N GLY A 30 -17.37 1.68 4.85
CA GLY A 30 -18.12 1.81 6.11
C GLY A 30 -17.43 1.14 7.30
N VAL A 31 -16.11 1.02 7.27
CA VAL A 31 -15.30 0.42 8.34
C VAL A 31 -14.22 1.40 8.80
N ASN A 32 -13.61 1.16 9.95
CA ASN A 32 -12.47 1.93 10.42
C ASN A 32 -11.16 1.18 10.14
N LEU A 33 -10.44 1.60 9.09
CA LEU A 33 -9.08 1.15 8.77
C LEU A 33 -8.10 2.08 9.46
N VAL A 34 -7.35 1.54 10.41
CA VAL A 34 -6.32 2.26 11.13
C VAL A 34 -4.96 1.64 10.87
N LYS A 35 -3.94 2.48 10.74
CA LYS A 35 -2.54 2.01 10.71
C LYS A 35 -2.27 1.21 11.96
N ARG A 36 -1.72 0.01 11.79
CA ARG A 36 -1.48 -0.89 12.92
C ARG A 36 -0.11 -1.52 12.84
N LYS A 37 0.54 -1.50 14.01
CA LYS A 37 1.89 -2.00 14.23
C LYS A 37 1.83 -3.17 15.21
N TRP A 38 2.55 -4.25 14.89
CA TRP A 38 2.70 -5.40 15.77
C TRP A 38 4.17 -5.72 15.98
N SER A 39 4.56 -5.99 17.23
CA SER A 39 5.88 -6.51 17.55
C SER A 39 6.00 -7.97 17.11
N LEU A 40 7.18 -8.35 16.61
CA LEU A 40 7.47 -9.73 16.23
C LEU A 40 8.20 -10.46 17.37
N PRO A 41 8.07 -11.80 17.49
CA PRO A 41 8.64 -12.56 18.61
C PRO A 41 10.15 -12.42 18.78
N GLN A 42 10.91 -12.21 17.70
CA GLN A 42 12.38 -12.10 17.69
C GLN A 42 12.86 -10.63 17.68
N GLY A 43 11.99 -9.68 18.05
CA GLY A 43 12.26 -8.25 17.94
C GLY A 43 11.79 -7.66 16.61
N ASN A 44 11.99 -6.35 16.45
CA ASN A 44 11.39 -5.55 15.37
C ASN A 44 9.85 -5.59 15.35
N TRP A 45 9.28 -5.01 14.30
CA TRP A 45 7.85 -4.81 14.14
C TRP A 45 7.47 -4.90 12.66
N ILE A 46 6.21 -5.24 12.42
CA ILE A 46 5.56 -5.03 11.12
C ILE A 46 4.48 -3.97 11.29
N GLU A 47 4.32 -3.13 10.28
CA GLU A 47 3.27 -2.12 10.20
C GLU A 47 2.48 -2.31 8.92
N ILE A 48 1.15 -2.25 9.05
CA ILE A 48 0.19 -2.29 7.96
C ILE A 48 -0.56 -0.96 7.94
N ASP A 49 -0.69 -0.34 6.77
CA ASP A 49 -1.23 1.02 6.63
C ASP A 49 -2.71 1.13 7.00
N GLY A 50 -3.50 0.08 6.77
CA GLY A 50 -4.91 0.02 7.13
C GLY A 50 -5.29 -1.35 7.68
N PHE A 51 -5.78 -1.39 8.91
CA PHE A 51 -6.27 -2.59 9.56
C PHE A 51 -7.66 -2.35 10.17
N CYS A 52 -8.56 -3.31 9.95
CA CYS A 52 -9.82 -3.44 10.69
C CYS A 52 -9.91 -4.85 11.25
N ASN A 53 -10.35 -5.02 12.51
CA ASN A 53 -10.45 -6.33 13.14
C ASN A 53 -11.75 -7.07 12.75
N SER A 54 -12.83 -6.33 12.59
CA SER A 54 -14.17 -6.86 12.31
C SER A 54 -14.92 -5.93 11.34
N PRO A 55 -15.06 -6.30 10.05
CA PRO A 55 -14.46 -7.47 9.40
C PRO A 55 -12.93 -7.39 9.38
N THR A 56 -12.25 -8.55 9.32
CA THR A 56 -10.77 -8.57 9.26
C THR A 56 -10.27 -8.12 7.90
N ILE A 57 -9.69 -6.92 7.84
CA ILE A 57 -9.13 -6.31 6.63
C ILE A 57 -7.71 -5.86 6.92
N LEU A 58 -6.80 -6.19 6.00
CA LEU A 58 -5.43 -5.69 5.97
C LEU A 58 -5.20 -4.99 4.63
N CYS A 59 -4.62 -3.79 4.67
CA CYS A 59 -4.47 -2.91 3.52
C CYS A 59 -3.09 -2.24 3.53
N GLU A 60 -2.40 -2.31 2.40
CA GLU A 60 -1.20 -1.51 2.11
C GLU A 60 -1.54 -0.52 1.00
N ALA A 61 -1.16 0.75 1.17
CA ALA A 61 -1.48 1.81 0.23
C ALA A 61 -0.28 2.18 -0.64
N TRP A 62 -0.54 2.52 -1.89
CA TRP A 62 0.48 2.95 -2.84
C TRP A 62 -0.01 4.15 -3.65
N ALA A 63 0.57 5.32 -3.34
CA ALA A 63 0.13 6.59 -3.90
C ALA A 63 0.75 6.95 -5.26
N HIS A 64 1.61 6.10 -5.81
CA HIS A 64 2.30 6.37 -7.08
C HIS A 64 1.32 6.56 -8.25
N ILE A 65 1.61 7.56 -9.09
CA ILE A 65 0.86 7.86 -10.30
C ILE A 65 1.64 7.42 -11.54
N GLY A 66 0.97 6.69 -12.43
CA GLY A 66 1.55 6.14 -13.64
C GLY A 66 2.09 4.72 -13.48
N SER A 67 2.52 4.13 -14.59
CA SER A 67 2.97 2.74 -14.66
C SER A 67 4.15 2.45 -13.73
N ALA A 68 4.02 1.40 -12.92
CA ALA A 68 5.09 0.97 -12.02
C ALA A 68 6.30 0.42 -12.81
N LYS A 69 7.50 0.93 -12.50
CA LYS A 69 8.81 0.43 -12.94
C LYS A 69 9.20 -0.83 -12.18
N SER A 70 10.24 -1.54 -12.65
CA SER A 70 10.67 -2.84 -12.07
C SER A 70 10.87 -2.80 -10.55
N ALA A 71 11.66 -1.84 -10.04
CA ALA A 71 11.88 -1.70 -8.59
C ALA A 71 10.59 -1.41 -7.80
N GLN A 72 9.68 -0.61 -8.36
CA GLN A 72 8.39 -0.32 -7.74
C GLN A 72 7.48 -1.55 -7.71
N LYS A 73 7.54 -2.41 -8.75
CA LYS A 73 6.81 -3.69 -8.74
C LYS A 73 7.29 -4.62 -7.64
N ASN A 74 8.61 -4.68 -7.43
CA ASN A 74 9.17 -5.46 -6.34
C ASN A 74 8.71 -4.91 -4.98
N LYS A 75 8.68 -3.59 -4.79
CA LYS A 75 8.13 -2.97 -3.58
C LYS A 75 6.68 -3.41 -3.33
N ILE A 76 5.82 -3.33 -4.33
CA ILE A 76 4.41 -3.75 -4.22
C ILE A 76 4.28 -5.24 -3.85
N MET A 77 5.15 -6.09 -4.40
CA MET A 77 5.16 -7.52 -4.02
C MET A 77 5.70 -7.74 -2.60
N THR A 78 6.64 -6.92 -2.12
CA THR A 78 7.03 -6.91 -0.71
C THR A 78 5.84 -6.54 0.18
N ASP A 79 5.04 -5.54 -0.19
CA ASP A 79 3.82 -5.17 0.55
C ASP A 79 2.78 -6.29 0.53
N ALA A 80 2.64 -7.01 -0.59
CA ALA A 80 1.80 -8.21 -0.67
C ALA A 80 2.28 -9.32 0.30
N LEU A 81 3.59 -9.52 0.42
CA LEU A 81 4.17 -10.47 1.37
C LEU A 81 3.96 -10.04 2.81
N LYS A 82 4.05 -8.73 3.12
CA LYS A 82 3.70 -8.18 4.45
C LYS A 82 2.27 -8.54 4.83
N LEU A 83 1.31 -8.30 3.92
CA LEU A 83 -0.09 -8.64 4.13
C LEU A 83 -0.28 -10.14 4.40
N LEU A 84 0.37 -11.01 3.61
CA LEU A 84 0.29 -12.46 3.79
C LEU A 84 0.86 -12.91 5.12
N PHE A 85 2.03 -12.38 5.50
CA PHE A 85 2.69 -12.72 6.74
C PHE A 85 1.85 -12.30 7.95
N ALA A 86 1.38 -11.05 7.97
CA ALA A 86 0.53 -10.54 9.02
C ALA A 86 -0.78 -11.34 9.14
N SER A 87 -1.40 -11.64 8.00
CA SER A 87 -2.63 -12.42 7.92
C SER A 87 -2.48 -13.82 8.53
N LYS A 88 -1.38 -14.51 8.22
CA LYS A 88 -1.16 -15.90 8.63
C LYS A 88 -0.63 -16.05 10.05
N PHE A 89 0.24 -15.16 10.49
CA PHE A 89 1.06 -15.40 11.68
C PHE A 89 0.85 -14.39 12.81
N ILE A 90 0.16 -13.27 12.56
CA ILE A 90 0.02 -12.19 13.53
C ILE A 90 -1.44 -11.96 13.90
N VAL A 91 -2.30 -11.83 12.90
CA VAL A 91 -3.73 -11.60 13.11
C VAL A 91 -4.37 -12.90 13.59
N LYS A 92 -4.73 -12.93 14.88
CA LYS A 92 -5.31 -14.11 15.54
C LYS A 92 -6.70 -14.49 15.02
N ASN A 93 -7.39 -13.57 14.35
CA ASN A 93 -8.73 -13.83 13.82
C ASN A 93 -8.66 -14.76 12.60
N LYS A 94 -9.12 -16.00 12.78
CA LYS A 94 -9.14 -17.01 11.71
C LYS A 94 -10.37 -16.92 10.80
N ASN A 95 -11.27 -15.96 11.04
CA ASN A 95 -12.37 -15.68 10.12
C ASN A 95 -11.82 -15.19 8.77
N LYS A 96 -12.69 -15.15 7.76
CA LYS A 96 -12.35 -14.70 6.41
C LYS A 96 -11.68 -13.32 6.45
N GLN A 97 -10.39 -13.30 6.12
CA GLN A 97 -9.60 -12.07 6.04
C GLN A 97 -9.61 -11.52 4.61
N THR A 98 -9.62 -10.19 4.48
CA THR A 98 -9.50 -9.51 3.19
C THR A 98 -8.17 -8.78 3.12
N LEU A 99 -7.32 -9.19 2.18
CA LEU A 99 -6.01 -8.58 1.94
C LEU A 99 -6.11 -7.64 0.74
N ILE A 100 -5.63 -6.40 0.88
CA ILE A 100 -5.85 -5.34 -0.11
C ILE A 100 -4.55 -4.62 -0.42
N LEU A 101 -4.22 -4.51 -1.71
CA LEU A 101 -3.27 -3.52 -2.21
C LEU A 101 -4.09 -2.36 -2.80
N LEU A 102 -3.93 -1.17 -2.23
CA LEU A 102 -4.72 0.01 -2.54
C LEU A 102 -3.90 1.02 -3.34
N PHE A 103 -4.27 1.25 -4.59
CA PHE A 103 -3.55 2.12 -5.52
C PHE A 103 -4.25 3.47 -5.68
N ALA A 104 -3.47 4.54 -5.83
CA ALA A 104 -3.96 5.85 -6.27
C ALA A 104 -4.36 5.90 -7.74
N ASP A 105 -3.78 5.01 -8.56
CA ASP A 105 -3.81 5.15 -10.01
C ASP A 105 -4.01 3.81 -10.72
N LYS A 106 -4.81 3.84 -11.80
CA LYS A 106 -5.16 2.63 -12.55
C LYS A 106 -3.96 2.08 -13.30
N ASP A 107 -3.12 2.93 -13.88
CA ASP A 107 -1.96 2.50 -14.66
C ASP A 107 -0.91 1.85 -13.76
N ALA A 108 -0.71 2.41 -12.55
CA ALA A 108 0.11 1.80 -11.52
C ALA A 108 -0.33 0.37 -11.16
N SER A 109 -1.65 0.14 -11.14
CA SER A 109 -2.24 -1.15 -10.74
C SER A 109 -2.30 -2.20 -11.87
N MET A 110 -2.10 -1.80 -13.12
CA MET A 110 -2.44 -2.62 -14.30
C MET A 110 -1.60 -3.89 -14.39
N HIS A 111 -0.31 -3.81 -14.05
CA HIS A 111 0.60 -4.96 -14.09
C HIS A 111 0.18 -6.10 -13.15
N PHE A 112 -0.58 -5.79 -12.11
CA PHE A 112 -1.00 -6.71 -11.04
C PHE A 112 -2.38 -7.34 -11.26
N GLN A 113 -3.04 -7.00 -12.37
CA GLN A 113 -4.39 -7.50 -12.71
C GLN A 113 -4.44 -8.32 -14.00
N GLY A 114 -3.33 -8.41 -14.73
CA GLY A 114 -3.23 -9.10 -16.02
C GLY A 114 -2.72 -10.54 -15.93
N LYS A 115 -1.96 -10.94 -16.96
CA LYS A 115 -1.40 -12.30 -17.11
C LYS A 115 -0.02 -12.48 -16.46
N SER A 116 0.55 -11.43 -15.85
CA SER A 116 1.87 -11.49 -15.22
C SER A 116 1.88 -12.54 -14.10
N TRP A 117 3.06 -13.12 -13.81
CA TRP A 117 3.20 -14.03 -12.69
C TRP A 117 2.81 -13.36 -11.36
N MET A 118 3.09 -12.05 -11.22
CA MET A 118 2.70 -11.26 -10.05
C MET A 118 1.18 -11.21 -9.90
N ALA A 119 0.46 -10.90 -10.98
CA ALA A 119 -1.01 -10.89 -10.97
C ALA A 119 -1.60 -12.26 -10.62
N GLN A 120 -1.05 -13.33 -11.19
CA GLN A 120 -1.45 -14.71 -10.89
C GLN A 120 -1.18 -15.08 -9.43
N CYS A 121 -0.03 -14.68 -8.89
CA CYS A 121 0.32 -14.87 -7.48
C CYS A 121 -0.67 -14.16 -6.55
N LEU A 122 -0.93 -12.87 -6.78
CA LEU A 122 -1.88 -12.10 -5.97
C LEU A 122 -3.28 -12.70 -6.01
N LYS A 123 -3.75 -13.13 -7.20
CA LYS A 123 -5.02 -13.85 -7.36
C LYS A 123 -5.02 -15.17 -6.58
N ARG A 124 -3.95 -15.96 -6.67
CA ARG A 124 -3.82 -17.27 -5.98
C ARG A 124 -3.88 -17.15 -4.46
N TYR A 125 -3.38 -16.05 -3.91
CA TYR A 125 -3.43 -15.73 -2.49
C TYR A 125 -4.61 -14.85 -2.08
N ASN A 126 -5.57 -14.60 -2.99
CA ASN A 126 -6.75 -13.77 -2.75
C ASN A 126 -6.42 -12.36 -2.23
N ILE A 127 -5.30 -11.80 -2.69
CA ILE A 127 -4.92 -10.40 -2.44
C ILE A 127 -5.63 -9.55 -3.50
N ARG A 128 -6.46 -8.62 -3.04
CA ARG A 128 -7.33 -7.82 -3.89
C ARG A 128 -6.65 -6.52 -4.26
N ILE A 129 -6.70 -6.18 -5.54
CA ILE A 129 -6.32 -4.86 -6.02
C ILE A 129 -7.54 -3.93 -5.90
N LYS A 130 -7.33 -2.75 -5.31
CA LYS A 130 -8.31 -1.67 -5.28
C LYS A 130 -7.66 -0.38 -5.75
N VAL A 131 -8.43 0.44 -6.46
CA VAL A 131 -7.99 1.75 -6.94
C VAL A 131 -8.93 2.80 -6.37
N VAL A 132 -8.35 3.85 -5.79
CA VAL A 132 -9.06 5.04 -5.31
C VAL A 132 -8.34 6.26 -5.87
N ASN A 133 -9.08 7.08 -6.62
CA ASN A 133 -8.49 8.27 -7.21
C ASN A 133 -8.20 9.31 -6.13
N LEU A 134 -6.97 9.86 -6.15
CA LEU A 134 -6.62 11.01 -5.33
C LEU A 134 -7.37 12.27 -5.81
N PRO A 135 -7.70 13.21 -4.90
CA PRO A 135 -8.14 14.55 -5.28
C PRO A 135 -7.04 15.24 -6.09
N LYS A 136 -7.44 16.09 -7.05
CA LYS A 136 -6.51 16.78 -7.96
C LYS A 136 -5.31 17.41 -7.22
N ARG A 137 -5.58 18.14 -6.13
CA ARG A 137 -4.54 18.77 -5.29
C ARG A 137 -3.47 17.78 -4.79
N LEU A 138 -3.86 16.60 -4.32
CA LEU A 138 -2.91 15.58 -3.86
C LEU A 138 -2.20 14.91 -5.03
N LYS A 139 -2.92 14.66 -6.13
CA LYS A 139 -2.33 14.11 -7.36
C LYS A 139 -1.21 15.01 -7.90
N ASP A 140 -1.45 16.32 -7.94
CA ASP A 140 -0.49 17.31 -8.43
C ASP A 140 0.77 17.36 -7.52
N LYS A 141 0.60 17.30 -6.20
CA LYS A 141 1.73 17.17 -5.25
C LYS A 141 2.58 15.93 -5.54
N ILE A 142 1.94 14.77 -5.72
CA ILE A 142 2.64 13.51 -5.99
C ILE A 142 3.38 13.54 -7.33
N LEU A 143 2.76 14.07 -8.38
CA LEU A 143 3.41 14.20 -9.68
C LEU A 143 4.65 15.10 -9.61
N ASN A 144 4.57 16.22 -8.88
CA ASN A 144 5.71 17.11 -8.65
C ASN A 144 6.83 16.42 -7.86
N ALA A 145 6.50 15.66 -6.81
CA ALA A 145 7.48 14.88 -6.05
C ALA A 145 8.14 13.79 -6.92
N GLN A 146 7.35 13.06 -7.71
CA GLN A 146 7.86 12.03 -8.62
C GLN A 146 8.83 12.59 -9.67
N GLN A 147 8.57 13.79 -10.22
CA GLN A 147 9.47 14.42 -11.18
C GLN A 147 10.83 14.78 -10.59
N LYS A 148 10.87 15.23 -9.32
CA LYS A 148 12.12 15.53 -8.62
C LYS A 148 12.98 14.28 -8.42
N GLN A 149 12.36 13.13 -8.17
CA GLN A 149 13.06 11.85 -7.99
C GLN A 149 13.69 11.28 -9.26
N TYR A 150 13.28 11.75 -10.44
CA TYR A 150 13.83 11.31 -11.74
C TYR A 150 14.84 12.31 -12.33
N ARG A 151 15.18 13.38 -11.61
CA ARG A 151 16.31 14.27 -11.93
C ARG A 151 17.56 13.82 -11.18
#